data_AF-A0A6D1A918-F1
#
_entry.id   AF-A0A6D1A918-F1
#
_cell.length_a   1.000
_cell.length_b   1.000
_cell.length_c   1.000
_cell.angle_alpha   90.00
_cell.angle_beta   90.00
_cell.angle_gamma   90.00
#
_symmetry.space_group_name_H-M   'P 1'
#
loop_
_entity.id
_entity.type
_entity.pdbx_description
1 polymer ?
#
loop_
_entity_poly.entity_id
_entity_poly.type
_entity_poly.pdbx_seq_one_letter_code
_entity_poly.pdbx_strand_id
1 'polypeptide(L)'
;MLTLVIAGCSAEKSSGKSGETELTFWTFNGLHEQFYVEMVKEWNKKYPDRKIKLNMVVYPYGQMHDNLSISLIAGEGVPDIA
;
A
#
# COMPACT_ATOMS: atom_id res chain seq x y z
N MET A 1 34.70 5.93 24.08
CA MET A 1 33.23 5.92 24.17
C MET A 1 32.76 7.32 23.82
N LEU A 2 32.11 7.56 22.69
CA LEU A 2 30.77 7.09 22.37
C LEU A 2 30.62 7.09 20.84
N THR A 3 30.35 5.93 20.27
CA THR A 3 30.15 5.73 18.83
C THR A 3 28.84 6.37 18.40
N LEU A 4 28.86 7.25 17.40
CA LEU A 4 27.68 7.87 16.80
C LEU A 4 26.97 6.82 15.93
N VAL A 5 25.82 6.33 16.40
CA VAL A 5 24.96 5.40 15.66
C VAL A 5 24.14 6.24 14.67
N ILE A 6 24.46 6.12 13.38
CA ILE A 6 23.60 6.65 12.32
C ILE A 6 22.38 5.72 12.26
N ALA A 7 21.24 6.25 12.67
CA ALA A 7 19.93 5.63 12.52
C ALA A 7 19.68 5.35 11.04
N GLY A 8 19.67 4.08 10.67
CA GLY A 8 19.17 3.65 9.37
C GLY A 8 17.67 3.92 9.30
N CYS A 9 17.26 4.83 8.43
CA CYS A 9 15.88 4.86 7.93
C CYS A 9 15.61 3.51 7.26
N SER A 10 14.95 2.60 7.96
CA SER A 10 14.34 1.42 7.36
C SER A 10 13.15 1.89 6.54
N ALA A 11 13.39 2.26 5.28
CA ALA A 11 12.33 2.20 4.28
C ALA A 11 11.95 0.72 4.16
N GLU A 12 10.78 0.35 4.69
CA GLU A 12 10.21 -0.98 4.49
C GLU A 12 10.07 -1.22 2.99
N LYS A 13 10.97 -2.06 2.48
CA LYS A 13 11.02 -2.46 1.10
C LYS A 13 9.92 -3.51 0.92
N SER A 14 8.77 -3.13 0.40
CA SER A 14 7.75 -4.09 -0.02
C SER A 14 8.38 -5.08 -0.98
N SER A 15 8.31 -6.37 -0.64
CA SER A 15 8.90 -7.45 -1.40
C SER A 15 7.99 -7.84 -2.58
N GLY A 16 7.94 -6.97 -3.58
CA GLY A 16 7.48 -7.30 -4.92
C GLY A 16 8.57 -8.10 -5.64
N LYS A 17 8.19 -8.98 -6.57
CA LYS A 17 9.17 -9.55 -7.50
C LYS A 17 9.83 -8.39 -8.27
N SER A 18 11.13 -8.50 -8.56
CA SER A 18 11.86 -7.47 -9.31
C SER A 18 11.10 -7.08 -10.58
N GLY A 19 10.57 -5.85 -10.63
CA GLY A 19 9.82 -5.30 -11.77
C GLY A 19 8.32 -5.08 -11.55
N GLU A 20 7.73 -5.54 -10.45
CA GLU A 20 6.34 -5.24 -10.11
C GLU A 20 6.26 -3.93 -9.31
N THR A 21 5.32 -3.05 -9.66
CA THR A 21 4.99 -1.88 -8.84
C THR A 21 4.07 -2.33 -7.71
N GLU A 22 4.56 -2.23 -6.48
CA GLU A 22 3.77 -2.56 -5.30
C GLU A 22 3.05 -1.31 -4.79
N LEU A 23 1.74 -1.43 -4.58
CA LEU A 23 0.85 -0.37 -4.10
C LEU A 23 0.01 -0.88 -2.94
N THR A 24 -0.31 0.02 -2.02
CA THR A 24 -1.20 -0.21 -0.88
C THR A 24 -2.51 0.53 -1.10
N PHE A 25 -3.63 -0.13 -0.82
CA PHE A 25 -4.96 0.48 -0.95
C PHE A 25 -5.81 0.14 0.26
N TRP A 26 -6.24 1.16 0.99
CA TRP A 26 -7.22 1.04 2.06
C TRP A 26 -8.61 1.37 1.54
N THR A 27 -9.61 0.57 1.84
CA THR A 27 -10.99 0.88 1.49
C THR A 27 -11.90 0.50 2.64
N PHE A 28 -13.05 1.15 2.74
CA PHE A 28 -14.12 0.70 3.62
C PHE A 28 -15.21 -0.10 2.89
N ASN A 29 -15.11 -0.16 1.55
CA ASN A 29 -16.08 -0.82 0.70
C ASN A 29 -15.49 -2.13 0.16
N GLY A 30 -16.03 -3.26 0.61
CA GLY A 30 -15.61 -4.59 0.15
C GLY A 30 -15.87 -4.83 -1.35
N LEU A 31 -16.83 -4.12 -1.96
CA LEU A 31 -17.03 -4.19 -3.43
C LEU A 31 -15.84 -3.59 -4.19
N HIS A 32 -15.15 -2.59 -3.62
CA HIS A 32 -13.94 -2.07 -4.24
C HIS A 32 -12.85 -3.13 -4.26
N GLU A 33 -12.67 -3.91 -3.19
CA GLU A 33 -11.69 -5.02 -3.18
C GLU A 33 -11.94 -6.02 -4.30
N GLN A 34 -13.17 -6.51 -4.42
CA GLN A 34 -13.53 -7.45 -5.48
C GLN A 34 -13.28 -6.87 -6.87
N PHE A 35 -13.65 -5.61 -7.09
CA PHE A 35 -13.43 -4.93 -8.35
C PHE A 35 -11.94 -4.79 -8.69
N TYR A 36 -11.13 -4.26 -7.77
CA TYR A 36 -9.72 -3.98 -8.04
C TYR A 36 -8.88 -5.24 -8.16
N VAL A 37 -9.23 -6.34 -7.48
CA VAL A 37 -8.59 -7.64 -7.71
C VAL A 37 -8.71 -8.07 -9.18
N GLU A 38 -9.90 -7.94 -9.77
CA GLU A 38 -10.10 -8.27 -11.19
C GLU A 38 -9.42 -7.27 -12.12
N MET A 39 -9.46 -5.97 -11.79
CA MET A 39 -8.79 -4.95 -12.60
C MET A 39 -7.26 -5.10 -12.60
N VAL A 40 -6.65 -5.51 -11.49
CA VAL A 40 -5.21 -5.79 -11.43
C VAL A 40 -4.85 -7.01 -12.28
N LYS A 41 -5.69 -8.04 -12.30
CA LYS A 41 -5.49 -9.20 -13.20
C LYS A 41 -5.52 -8.78 -14.66
N GLU A 42 -6.54 -8.03 -15.06
CA GLU A 42 -6.68 -7.54 -16.45
C GLU A 42 -5.54 -6.59 -16.83
N TRP A 43 -5.14 -5.70 -15.91
CA TRP A 43 -3.98 -4.83 -16.11
C TRP A 43 -2.70 -5.62 -16.36
N ASN A 44 -2.39 -6.57 -15.47
CA ASN A 44 -1.16 -7.37 -15.54
C ASN A 44 -1.11 -8.26 -16.79
N LYS A 45 -2.27 -8.68 -17.29
CA LYS A 45 -2.41 -9.39 -18.57
C LYS A 45 -2.13 -8.47 -19.75
N LYS A 46 -2.66 -7.24 -19.73
CA LYS A 46 -2.51 -6.26 -20.82
C LYS A 46 -1.12 -5.63 -20.85
N TYR A 47 -0.49 -5.46 -19.68
CA TYR A 47 0.77 -4.75 -19.51
C TYR A 47 1.81 -5.59 -18.74
N PRO A 48 2.38 -6.62 -19.38
CA PRO A 48 3.28 -7.57 -18.71
C PRO A 48 4.61 -6.95 -18.25
N ASP A 49 4.98 -5.78 -18.79
CA ASP A 49 6.19 -5.00 -18.51
C ASP A 49 6.04 -4.03 -17.32
N ARG A 50 4.80 -3.74 -16.90
CA ARG A 50 4.48 -2.78 -15.82
C ARG A 50 3.38 -3.33 -14.91
N LYS A 51 3.64 -4.54 -14.43
CA LYS A 51 2.73 -5.25 -13.52
C LYS A 51 2.58 -4.52 -12.19
N ILE A 52 1.40 -4.67 -11.60
CA ILE A 52 1.01 -4.12 -10.31
C ILE A 52 0.78 -5.28 -9.34
N LYS A 53 1.30 -5.14 -8.12
CA LYS A 53 0.89 -5.90 -6.94
C LYS A 53 0.15 -4.94 -6.02
N LEU A 54 -1.16 -5.13 -5.88
CA LEU A 54 -2.02 -4.27 -5.07
C LEU A 54 -2.32 -4.97 -3.74
N ASN A 55 -1.77 -4.45 -2.65
CA ASN A 55 -2.05 -4.91 -1.30
C ASN A 55 -3.26 -4.14 -0.76
N MET A 56 -4.38 -4.84 -0.63
CA MET A 56 -5.64 -4.25 -0.20
C MET A 56 -5.95 -4.58 1.25
N VAL A 57 -6.51 -3.61 1.97
CA VAL A 57 -7.09 -3.85 3.30
C VAL A 57 -8.46 -3.20 3.35
N VAL A 58 -9.47 -3.98 3.75
CA VAL A 58 -10.83 -3.51 3.98
C VAL A 58 -11.04 -3.26 5.46
N TYR A 59 -11.25 -2.01 5.85
CA TYR A 59 -11.57 -1.63 7.22
C TYR A 59 -13.06 -1.26 7.36
N PRO A 60 -13.64 -1.31 8.57
CA PRO A 60 -14.91 -0.62 8.84
C PRO A 60 -14.82 0.88 8.51
N TYR A 61 -15.92 1.48 8.05
CA TYR A 61 -15.97 2.89 7.60
C TYR A 61 -15.27 3.86 8.56
N GLY A 62 -15.69 3.91 9.83
CA GLY A 62 -15.11 4.83 10.81
C GLY A 62 -13.62 4.57 11.02
N GLN A 63 -13.25 3.31 11.22
CA GLN A 63 -11.86 2.91 11.45
C GLN A 63 -10.94 3.28 10.28
N MET A 64 -11.41 3.14 9.04
CA MET A 64 -10.63 3.53 7.86
C MET A 64 -10.29 5.03 7.89
N HIS A 65 -11.27 5.89 8.14
CA HIS A 65 -11.09 7.34 8.17
C HIS A 65 -10.24 7.79 9.36
N ASP A 66 -10.42 7.15 10.51
CA ASP A 66 -9.60 7.40 11.70
C ASP A 66 -8.13 7.02 11.44
N ASN A 67 -7.87 5.82 10.91
CA ASN A 67 -6.53 5.37 10.55
C ASN A 67 -5.88 6.31 9.52
N LEU A 68 -6.61 6.67 8.45
CA LEU A 68 -6.10 7.58 7.42
C LEU A 68 -5.75 8.95 8.01
N SER A 69 -6.61 9.51 8.86
CA SER A 69 -6.37 10.80 9.50
C SER A 69 -5.14 10.77 10.40
N ILE A 70 -4.98 9.71 11.20
CA ILE A 70 -3.81 9.52 12.07
C ILE A 70 -2.54 9.42 11.21
N SER A 71 -2.52 8.58 10.17
CA SER A 71 -1.37 8.42 9.29
C SER A 71 -0.99 9.73 8.59
N LEU A 72 -1.97 10.50 8.11
CA LEU A 72 -1.72 11.78 7.45
C LEU A 72 -1.14 12.83 8.41
N ILE A 73 -1.61 12.89 9.66
CA ILE A 73 -1.08 13.79 10.69
C ILE A 73 0.35 13.37 11.10
N ALA A 74 0.58 12.08 11.24
CA ALA A 74 1.89 11.54 11.60
C ALA A 74 2.92 11.69 10.46
N GLY A 75 2.45 11.76 9.20
CA GLY A 75 3.31 11.79 8.02
C GLY A 75 3.96 10.44 7.71
N GLU A 76 3.46 9.36 8.30
CA GLU A 76 3.96 8.00 8.16
C GLU A 76 2.80 7.00 8.08
N GLY A 77 3.03 5.83 7.46
CA GLY A 77 2.02 4.76 7.37
C GLY A 77 0.77 5.13 6.56
N VAL A 78 0.86 6.10 5.66
CA VAL A 78 -0.22 6.48 4.73
C VAL A 78 -0.27 5.46 3.58
N PRO A 79 -1.44 4.93 3.21
CA PRO A 79 -1.55 4.08 2.03
C PRO A 79 -1.34 4.89 0.75
N ASP A 80 -0.98 4.23 -0.35
CA ASP A 80 -0.86 4.89 -1.66
C ASP A 80 -2.23 5.36 -2.20
N ILE A 81 -3.29 4.64 -1.82
CA ILE A 81 -4.69 4.89 -2.23
C ILE A 81 -5.58 4.69 -1.00
N ALA A 82 -6.59 5.55 -0.83
CA ALA A 82 -7.63 5.43 0.19
C ALA A 82 -8.99 5.88 -0.35
#